data_AF-P01062-F1
#
_entry.id   AF-P01062-F1
#
_cell.length_a   1.000
_cell.length_b   1.000
_cell.length_c   1.000
_cell.angle_alpha   90.00
_cell.angle_beta   90.00
_cell.angle_gamma   90.00
#
_symmetry.space_group_name_H-M   'P 1'
#
loop_
_entity.id
_entity.type
_entity.pdbx_description
1 polymer ?
#
loop_
_entity_poly.entity_id
_entity_poly.type
_entity_poly.pdbx_seq_one_letter_code
_entity_poly.pdbx_strand_id
1 'polypeptide(L)' 'SHDEPSESSEPCCDSCDCTKSIPPECHCANIRLNSCHSACKSCICTRSMPGKCRCLDTDDFCYKPCESMDKD' A
#
# COMPACT_ATOMS: atom_id res chain seq x y z
N SER A 1 -3.09 21.43 15.23
CA SER A 1 -4.12 20.59 14.61
C SER A 1 -3.47 19.26 14.40
N HIS A 2 -3.89 18.23 15.14
CA HIS A 2 -3.35 16.89 14.89
C HIS A 2 -4.01 16.43 13.60
N ASP A 3 -3.25 16.51 12.51
CA ASP A 3 -3.51 15.79 11.27
C ASP A 3 -3.64 14.31 11.67
N GLU A 4 -4.87 13.88 11.97
CA GLU A 4 -5.21 12.47 11.90
C GLU A 4 -4.72 12.04 10.53
N PRO A 5 -3.79 11.07 10.43
CA PRO A 5 -3.42 10.54 9.14
C PRO A 5 -4.70 9.91 8.65
N SER A 6 -5.43 10.66 7.81
CA SER A 6 -6.60 10.21 7.10
C SER A 6 -6.11 8.95 6.45
N GLU A 7 -6.47 7.81 7.04
CA GLU A 7 -6.07 6.51 6.54
C GLU A 7 -6.86 6.42 5.25
N SER A 8 -6.31 7.03 4.21
CA SER A 8 -7.06 7.34 3.01
C SER A 8 -7.49 5.99 2.51
N SER A 9 -8.80 5.77 2.56
CA SER A 9 -9.39 4.47 2.34
C SER A 9 -9.15 4.00 0.91
N GLU A 10 -8.71 4.90 0.02
CA GLU A 10 -8.29 4.52 -1.31
C GLU A 10 -6.93 3.82 -1.29
N PRO A 11 -6.76 2.78 -2.13
CA PRO A 11 -5.48 2.11 -2.25
C PRO A 11 -4.45 3.02 -2.91
N CYS A 12 -3.29 3.13 -2.26
CA CYS A 12 -2.14 3.89 -2.74
C CYS A 12 -0.83 3.14 -2.43
N CYS A 13 0.17 3.36 -3.27
CA CYS A 13 1.49 2.74 -3.17
C CYS A 13 2.59 3.69 -3.64
N ASP A 14 3.54 4.01 -2.77
CA ASP A 14 4.68 4.89 -3.07
C ASP A 14 5.87 4.09 -3.64
N SER A 15 6.02 2.85 -3.19
CA SER A 15 7.06 1.91 -3.62
C SER A 15 6.42 0.70 -4.27
N CYS A 16 6.23 0.78 -5.59
CA CYS A 16 5.72 -0.33 -6.39
C CYS A 16 6.84 -0.94 -7.23
N ASP A 17 7.00 -2.26 -7.12
CA ASP A 17 8.03 -3.01 -7.82
C ASP A 17 7.39 -4.01 -8.79
N CYS A 18 7.77 -3.92 -10.07
CA CYS A 18 7.23 -4.74 -11.14
C CYS A 18 8.29 -5.62 -11.82
N THR A 19 7.91 -6.83 -12.21
CA THR A 19 8.70 -7.66 -13.13
C THR A 19 8.67 -7.09 -14.55
N LYS A 20 9.66 -7.45 -15.38
CA LYS A 20 9.75 -7.03 -16.79
C LYS A 20 9.05 -8.01 -17.75
N SER A 21 8.01 -8.71 -17.30
CA SER A 21 7.18 -9.61 -18.11
C SER A 21 6.00 -8.89 -18.75
N ILE A 22 5.21 -9.61 -19.56
CA ILE A 22 3.97 -9.12 -20.15
C ILE A 22 2.87 -10.17 -19.87
N PRO A 23 1.86 -9.88 -19.02
CA PRO A 23 1.74 -8.68 -18.20
C PRO A 23 2.87 -8.57 -17.15
N PRO A 24 3.19 -7.36 -16.67
CA PRO A 24 4.08 -7.20 -15.53
C PRO A 24 3.40 -7.76 -14.28
N GLU A 25 4.20 -8.28 -13.35
CA GLU A 25 3.75 -8.67 -12.02
C GLU A 25 4.27 -7.62 -11.04
N CYS A 26 3.37 -6.77 -10.56
CA CYS A 26 3.64 -5.64 -9.69
C CYS A 26 3.19 -5.93 -8.27
N HIS A 27 4.02 -5.57 -7.29
CA HIS A 27 3.68 -5.66 -5.88
C HIS A 27 4.00 -4.36 -5.17
N CYS A 28 3.18 -4.03 -4.17
CA CYS A 28 3.41 -2.84 -3.35
C CYS A 28 4.33 -3.16 -2.17
N ALA A 29 5.52 -2.56 -2.14
CA ALA A 29 6.50 -2.71 -1.08
C ALA A 29 6.26 -1.79 0.13
N ASN A 30 5.24 -0.92 0.08
CA ASN A 30 4.90 -0.02 1.17
C ASN A 30 4.66 -0.78 2.48
N ILE A 31 5.23 -0.26 3.56
CA ILE A 31 4.90 -0.69 4.92
C ILE A 31 3.86 0.27 5.47
N ARG A 32 2.68 -0.24 5.80
CA ARG A 32 1.65 0.51 6.51
C ARG A 32 1.62 0.12 7.98
N LEU A 33 1.17 1.02 8.85
CA LEU A 33 1.06 0.76 10.27
C LEU A 33 -0.33 0.20 10.57
N ASN A 34 -0.38 -0.89 11.33
CA ASN A 34 -1.57 -1.59 11.85
C ASN A 34 -2.49 -2.26 10.82
N SER A 35 -2.63 -1.72 9.61
CA SER A 35 -3.51 -2.23 8.55
C SER A 35 -2.85 -2.15 7.17
N CYS A 36 -3.36 -2.93 6.20
CA CYS A 36 -3.09 -2.71 4.78
C CYS A 36 -4.22 -1.85 4.17
N HIS A 37 -4.03 -1.36 2.94
CA HIS A 37 -5.09 -0.63 2.24
C HIS A 37 -6.34 -1.49 1.97
N SER A 38 -7.47 -0.84 1.77
CA SER A 38 -8.78 -1.48 1.57
C SER A 38 -8.84 -2.50 0.44
N ALA A 39 -8.10 -2.26 -0.65
CA ALA A 39 -8.04 -3.17 -1.79
C ALA A 39 -7.13 -4.39 -1.58
N CYS A 40 -6.32 -4.39 -0.51
CA CYS A 40 -5.38 -5.48 -0.24
C CYS A 40 -6.12 -6.72 0.27
N LYS A 41 -6.11 -7.79 -0.52
CA LYS A 41 -6.72 -9.08 -0.21
C LYS A 41 -5.85 -9.89 0.74
N SER A 42 -4.53 -9.83 0.57
CA SER A 42 -3.55 -10.58 1.34
C SER A 42 -2.65 -9.64 2.15
N CYS A 43 -3.07 -9.33 3.38
CA CYS A 43 -2.32 -8.47 4.30
C CYS A 43 -1.55 -9.30 5.33
N ILE A 44 -0.24 -9.04 5.48
CA ILE A 44 0.58 -9.65 6.53
C ILE A 44 1.17 -8.56 7.44
N CYS A 45 1.10 -8.77 8.75
CA CYS A 45 1.58 -7.81 9.75
C CYS A 45 2.53 -8.45 10.76
N THR A 46 3.53 -7.70 11.22
CA THR A 46 4.34 -8.09 12.37
C THR A 46 3.51 -8.05 13.65
N ARG A 47 3.75 -9.00 14.57
CA ARG A 47 3.12 -9.02 15.90
C ARG A 47 3.84 -8.04 16.86
N SER A 48 3.85 -6.77 16.50
CA SER A 48 4.42 -5.66 17.28
C SER A 48 3.39 -4.54 17.42
N MET A 49 3.67 -3.57 18.29
CA MET A 49 2.85 -2.36 18.42
C MET A 49 3.75 -1.13 18.21
N PRO A 50 3.57 -0.36 17.11
CA PRO A 50 2.63 -0.60 16.01
C PRO A 50 2.98 -1.84 15.17
N GLY A 51 1.97 -2.45 14.59
CA GLY A 51 2.16 -3.56 13.64
C GLY A 51 2.67 -3.01 12.33
N LYS A 52 3.71 -3.60 11.75
CA LYS A 52 4.18 -3.25 10.41
C LYS A 52 3.55 -4.22 9.42
N CYS A 53 2.67 -3.70 8.56
CA CYS A 53 1.88 -4.46 7.62
C CYS A 53 2.36 -4.25 6.18
N ARG A 54 2.29 -5.30 5.37
CA ARG A 54 2.59 -5.29 3.94
C ARG A 54 1.48 -6.00 3.18
N CYS A 55 1.13 -5.44 2.03
CA CYS A 55 0.27 -6.14 1.09
C CYS A 55 1.10 -7.13 0.27
N LEU A 56 0.60 -8.35 0.10
CA LEU A 56 1.22 -9.41 -0.68
C LEU A 56 0.51 -9.64 -2.01
N ASP A 57 -0.46 -8.80 -2.34
CA ASP A 57 -1.16 -8.87 -3.61
C ASP A 57 -0.19 -8.59 -4.75
N THR A 58 -0.47 -9.23 -5.88
CA THR A 58 0.22 -9.01 -7.14
C THR A 58 -0.82 -8.58 -8.15
N ASP A 59 -0.59 -7.41 -8.73
CA ASP A 59 -1.42 -6.82 -9.77
C ASP A 59 -0.58 -6.60 -11.03
N ASP A 60 -1.22 -6.33 -12.16
CA ASP A 60 -0.55 -5.94 -13.42
C ASP A 60 -0.36 -4.42 -13.54
N PHE A 61 -0.58 -3.69 -12.46
CA PHE A 61 -0.46 -2.23 -12.36
C PHE A 61 0.10 -1.80 -11.00
N CYS A 62 0.43 -0.51 -10.89
CA CYS A 62 0.80 0.14 -9.63
C CYS A 62 -0.28 1.13 -9.20
N TYR A 63 -0.64 1.12 -7.92
CA TYR A 63 -1.48 2.17 -7.34
C TYR A 63 -0.76 3.54 -7.39
N LYS A 64 -1.56 4.62 -7.36
CA LYS A 64 -1.02 5.99 -7.27
C LYS A 64 -0.21 6.17 -5.96
N PRO A 65 0.80 7.06 -5.94
CA PRO A 65 1.50 7.42 -4.70
C PRO A 65 0.54 7.95 -3.64
N CYS A 66 0.79 7.65 -2.37
CA CYS A 66 -0.06 8.10 -1.27
C CYS A 66 -0.02 9.62 -1.09
N GLU A 67 1.13 10.26 -1.31
CA GLU A 67 1.26 11.73 -1.25
C GLU A 67 0.48 12.46 -2.36
N SER A 68 0.05 11.77 -3.41
CA SER A 68 -0.75 12.38 -4.48
C SER A 68 -2.21 12.63 -4.07
N MET A 69 -2.63 12.11 -2.91
CA MET A 69 -4.00 12.17 -2.43
C MET A 69 -4.31 13.45 -1.65
N ASP A 70 -3.29 14.18 -1.20
CA ASP A 70 -3.43 15.43 -0.43
C ASP A 70 -3.66 16.68 -1.33
N LYS A 71 -3.95 16.51 -2.62
CA LYS A 71 -3.95 17.58 -3.63
C LYS A 71 -5.28 17.86 -4.33
N ASP A 72 -6.40 17.52 -3.72
CA ASP A 72 -7.74 17.97 -4.18
C ASP A 72 -8.39 18.96 -3.19
#